data_AF-A0A2G9XZX7-F1
#
_entry.id   AF-A0A2G9XZX7-F1
#
_cell.length_a   1.000
_cell.length_b   1.000
_cell.length_c   1.000
_cell.angle_alpha   90.00
_cell.angle_beta   90.00
_cell.angle_gamma   90.00
#
_symmetry.space_group_name_H-M   'P 1'
#
loop_
_entity.id
_entity.type
_entity.pdbx_description
1 polymer ?
#
loop_
_entity_poly.entity_id
_entity_poly.type
_entity_poly.pdbx_seq_one_letter_code
_entity_poly.pdbx_strand_id
1 'polypeptide(L)' 'MIQIYTGNGKGKTTAALGLALRAVGHGLKVIMIQFMKGKVNYGELESVKRLPNFKIEQYGRPDFVNPKNP' A
#
# COMPACT_ATOMS: atom_id res chain seq x y z
N MET A 1 -11.94 8.50 11.60
CA MET A 1 -11.05 7.59 12.36
C MET A 1 -9.69 7.61 11.70
N ILE A 2 -8.61 7.65 12.48
CA ILE A 2 -7.22 7.58 11.99
C ILE A 2 -6.57 6.35 12.64
N GLN A 3 -5.83 5.56 11.86
CA GLN A 3 -5.14 4.37 12.35
C GLN A 3 -3.65 4.47 12.01
N ILE A 4 -2.81 4.18 13.00
CA ILE A 4 -1.35 4.21 12.84
C ILE A 4 -0.82 2.81 13.18
N TYR A 5 -0.31 2.12 12.17
CA TYR A 5 0.36 0.83 12.35
C TYR A 5 1.88 1.06 12.42
N THR A 6 2.47 0.93 13.61
CA THR A 6 3.91 1.16 13.86
C THR A 6 4.56 -0.04 14.56
N GLY A 7 5.88 0.02 14.78
CA GLY A 7 6.70 -1.05 15.38
C GLY A 7 7.48 -1.88 14.36
N ASN A 8 8.41 -2.72 14.82
CA ASN A 8 9.31 -3.49 13.95
C ASN A 8 8.72 -4.82 13.42
N GLY A 9 7.54 -5.21 13.91
CA GLY A 9 6.86 -6.42 13.46
C GLY A 9 6.44 -6.38 11.99
N LYS A 10 6.48 -7.54 11.33
CA LYS A 10 5.87 -7.74 10.00
C LYS A 10 4.34 -7.63 10.11
N GLY A 11 3.68 -7.13 9.06
CA GLY A 11 2.21 -7.11 8.97
C GLY A 11 1.54 -5.74 8.90
N LYS A 12 2.27 -4.63 9.13
CA LYS A 12 1.72 -3.26 9.06
C LYS A 12 1.07 -2.95 7.71
N THR A 13 1.77 -3.24 6.62
CA THR A 13 1.21 -3.06 5.26
C THR A 13 0.01 -3.97 5.04
N THR A 14 0.11 -5.24 5.44
CA THR A 14 -0.95 -6.23 5.24
C THR A 14 -2.23 -5.84 5.98
N ALA A 15 -2.13 -5.28 7.19
CA ALA A 15 -3.26 -4.77 7.94
C ALA A 15 -3.95 -3.59 7.21
N ALA A 16 -3.16 -2.62 6.74
CA ALA A 16 -3.69 -1.50 5.96
C ALA A 16 -4.34 -1.97 4.64
N LEU A 17 -3.75 -2.97 3.97
CA LEU A 17 -4.30 -3.56 2.75
C LEU A 17 -5.61 -4.32 3.01
N GLY A 18 -5.68 -5.10 4.09
CA GLY A 18 -6.91 -5.80 4.48
C GLY A 18 -8.07 -4.85 4.75
N LEU A 19 -7.79 -3.70 5.38
CA LEU A 19 -8.79 -2.65 5.59
C LEU A 19 -9.26 -2.04 4.25
N ALA A 20 -8.31 -1.73 3.36
CA ALA A 20 -8.61 -1.22 2.02
C ALA A 20 -9.48 -2.20 1.22
N LEU A 21 -9.12 -3.48 1.20
CA LEU A 21 -9.89 -4.52 0.51
C LEU A 21 -11.30 -4.67 1.09
N ARG A 22 -11.46 -4.58 2.43
CA ARG A 22 -12.77 -4.58 3.06
C ARG A 22 -13.63 -3.41 2.60
N ALA A 23 -13.08 -2.20 2.57
CA ALA A 23 -13.79 -1.02 2.10
C ALA A 23 -14.22 -1.15 0.63
N VAL A 24 -13.33 -1.66 -0.22
CA VAL A 24 -13.62 -1.95 -1.64
C VAL A 24 -14.73 -2.98 -1.79
N GLY A 25 -14.75 -4.03 -0.95
CA GLY A 25 -15.83 -5.02 -0.92
C GLY A 25 -17.19 -4.44 -0.57
N HIS A 26 -17.24 -3.31 0.14
CA HIS A 26 -18.45 -2.53 0.39
C HIS A 26 -18.74 -1.47 -0.68
N GLY A 27 -18.04 -1.49 -1.82
CA GLY A 27 -18.24 -0.56 -2.93
C GLY A 27 -17.59 0.82 -2.74
N LEU A 28 -16.76 1.01 -1.70
CA LEU A 28 -16.07 2.27 -1.46
C LEU A 28 -14.85 2.42 -2.38
N LYS A 29 -14.52 3.66 -2.72
CA LYS A 29 -13.30 4.00 -3.46
C LYS A 29 -12.13 4.13 -2.50
N VAL A 30 -11.01 3.48 -2.82
CA VAL A 30 -9.80 3.49 -1.98
C VAL A 30 -8.58 3.84 -2.81
N ILE A 31 -7.71 4.68 -2.23
CA ILE A 31 -6.38 4.97 -2.74
C ILE A 31 -5.34 4.57 -1.70
N MET A 32 -4.30 3.86 -2.13
CA MET A 32 -3.14 3.51 -1.31
C MET A 32 -1.88 4.09 -1.94
N ILE A 33 -1.18 4.93 -1.17
CA ILE A 33 0.07 5.57 -1.56
C ILE A 33 1.19 4.85 -0.81
N GLN A 34 2.15 4.28 -1.54
CA GLN A 34 3.29 3.58 -0.97
C GLN A 34 4.57 4.37 -1.22
N PHE A 35 5.34 4.63 -0.17
CA PHE A 35 6.67 5.24 -0.26
C PHE A 35 7.76 4.18 -0.07
N MET A 36 8.91 4.36 -0.73
CA MET A 36 10.13 3.55 -0.54
C MET A 36 9.93 2.04 -0.74
N LYS A 37 8.91 1.64 -1.49
CA LYS A 37 8.69 0.25 -1.93
C LYS A 37 9.07 0.14 -3.40
N GLY A 38 10.16 -0.57 -3.67
CA GLY A 38 10.63 -0.84 -5.03
C GLY A 38 9.69 -1.73 -5.84
N LYS A 39 10.05 -2.00 -7.10
CA LYS A 39 9.36 -2.89 -8.07
C LYS A 39 9.39 -4.37 -7.65
N VAL A 40 8.90 -4.68 -6.46
CA VAL A 40 8.64 -6.06 -6.07
C VAL A 40 7.22 -6.35 -6.54
N ASN A 41 7.07 -7.33 -7.44
CA ASN A 41 5.78 -7.86 -7.86
C ASN A 41 5.09 -8.50 -6.65
N TYR A 42 4.44 -7.68 -5.83
CA TYR A 42 3.55 -8.16 -4.79
C TYR A 42 2.28 -8.68 -5.48
N GLY A 43 1.88 -9.92 -5.21
CA GLY A 43 0.61 -10.47 -5.73
C GLY A 43 -0.61 -9.61 -5.37
N GLU A 44 -0.48 -8.80 -4.32
CA GLU A 44 -1.42 -7.76 -3.90
C GLU A 44 -1.64 -6.69 -4.99
N LEU A 45 -0.59 -6.23 -5.68
CA LEU A 45 -0.68 -5.26 -6.78
C LEU A 45 -1.46 -5.82 -7.97
N GLU A 46 -1.22 -7.08 -8.34
CA GLU A 46 -1.93 -7.75 -9.43
C GLU A 46 -3.41 -7.95 -9.10
N SER A 47 -3.72 -8.23 -7.84
CA SER A 47 -5.10 -8.38 -7.37
C SER A 47 -5.85 -7.06 -7.42
N VAL A 48 -5.18 -5.95 -7.06
CA VAL A 48 -5.78 -4.61 -7.08
C VAL A 48 -6.06 -4.10 -8.49
N LYS A 49 -5.27 -4.49 -9.50
CA LYS A 49 -5.59 -4.18 -10.91
C LYS A 49 -6.95 -4.70 -11.36
N ARG A 50 -7.49 -5.74 -10.71
CA ARG A 50 -8.81 -6.32 -11.00
C ARG A 50 -9.95 -5.64 -10.23
N LEU A 51 -9.62 -4.72 -9.32
CA LEU A 51 -10.58 -4.01 -8.48
C LEU A 51 -10.74 -2.57 -9.01
N PRO A 52 -11.83 -2.23 -9.72
CA PRO A 52 -11.99 -0.91 -10.35
C PRO A 52 -12.02 0.24 -9.34
N ASN A 53 -12.35 -0.04 -8.07
CA ASN A 53 -12.47 0.95 -7.01
C ASN A 53 -11.21 1.08 -6.16
N PHE A 54 -10.11 0.40 -6.50
CA PHE A 54 -8.88 0.43 -5.72
C PHE A 54 -7.68 0.86 -6.57
N LYS A 55 -7.11 2.02 -6.23
CA LYS A 55 -5.91 2.56 -6.87
C LYS A 55 -4.70 2.44 -5.93
N ILE A 56 -3.58 1.93 -6.44
CA ILE A 56 -2.28 1.98 -5.76
C ILE A 56 -1.33 2.87 -6.55
N GLU A 57 -0.69 3.80 -5.87
CA GLU A 57 0.38 4.62 -6.42
C GLU A 57 1.65 4.44 -5.58
N GLN A 58 2.78 4.23 -6.26
CA GLN A 58 4.07 3.98 -5.63
C GLN A 58 5.04 5.12 -5.93
N TYR A 59 5.60 5.71 -4.89
CA TYR A 59 6.51 6.85 -4.92
C TYR A 59 7.77 6.58 -4.10
N GLY A 60 8.79 7.41 -4.26
CA GLY A 60 10.06 7.27 -3.53
C GLY A 60 10.89 6.07 -4.01
N ARG A 61 11.12 5.97 -5.33
CA ARG A 61 12.06 5.00 -5.90
C ARG A 61 13.46 5.22 -5.32
N PRO A 62 14.33 4.19 -5.27
CA PRO A 62 15.72 4.34 -4.82
C PRO A 62 16.50 5.39 -5.60
N ASP A 63 16.07 5.73 -6.82
CA ASP A 63 16.65 6.80 -7.65
C ASP A 63 16.36 8.22 -7.09
N PHE A 64 15.34 8.38 -6.24
CA PHE A 64 14.85 9.68 -5.75
C PHE A 64 14.99 9.87 -4.23
N VAL A 65 15.24 8.80 -3.48
CA VAL A 65 15.33 8.84 -2.01
C VAL A 65 16.51 7.97 -1.58
N ASN A 66 17.49 8.55 -0.87
CA ASN A 66 18.62 7.82 -0.31
C ASN A 66 18.17 7.06 0.95
N PRO A 67 18.11 5.73 0.96
CA PRO A 67 17.65 4.98 2.14
C PRO A 67 18.57 5.13 3.37
N LYS A 68 19.82 5.58 3.15
CA LYS A 68 20.78 5.86 4.23
C LYS A 68 20.71 7.29 4.76
N ASN A 69 20.01 8.18 4.05
CA ASN A 69 19.79 9.57 4.44
C ASN A 69 18.41 10.03 3.91
N PRO A 70 17.33 9.61 4.60
CA PRO A 70 15.95 9.79 4.14
C PRO A 70 15.52 11.26 4.05
#